data_AF-A0A7C4HC99-F1
#
_entry.id   AF-A0A7C4HC99-F1
#
_cell.length_a   1.000
_cell.length_b   1.000
_cell.length_c   1.000
_cell.angle_alpha   90.00
_cell.angle_beta   90.00
_cell.angle_gamma   90.00
#
_symmetry.space_group_name_H-M   'P 1'
#
loop_
_entity.id
_entity.type
_entity.pdbx_description
1 polymer ?
#
loop_
_entity_poly.entity_id
_entity_poly.type
_entity_poly.pdbx_seq_one_letter_code
_entity_poly.pdbx_strand_id
1 'polypeptide(L)'
;MHPKEAMMRGNICPVCGKKMTIGVQHRVEELADREEGFVPDNPIPFKRLIPLSELIASALRVENLHAQRVREEYDRLINKFGNEYAVLLDPPLESLLEVTHQRVAELIILNREGRLKIKPGFDGVYGKISFDEPQEKAVGVESLPRVGQQSLDSYFKR
;
A
#
# COMPACT_ATOMS: atom_id res chain seq x y z
N MET A 1 -12.77 12.19 6.33
CA MET A 1 -14.14 12.48 6.84
C MET A 1 -15.03 11.35 6.37
N HIS A 2 -15.90 10.83 7.23
CA HIS A 2 -16.84 9.78 6.85
C HIS A 2 -17.88 10.34 5.85
N PRO A 3 -18.33 9.58 4.83
CA PRO A 3 -19.31 10.06 3.86
C PRO A 3 -20.57 10.69 4.45
N LYS A 4 -21.19 10.04 5.46
CA LYS A 4 -22.36 10.59 6.17
C LYS A 4 -22.12 12.01 6.69
N GLU A 5 -20.96 12.24 7.32
CA GLU A 5 -20.61 13.57 7.83
C GLU A 5 -20.38 14.58 6.69
N ALA A 6 -19.75 14.15 5.60
CA ALA A 6 -19.52 15.00 4.44
C ALA A 6 -20.85 15.45 3.80
N MET A 7 -21.81 14.53 3.65
CA MET A 7 -23.14 14.81 3.11
C MET A 7 -23.90 15.83 3.98
N MET A 8 -23.86 15.66 5.31
CA MET A 8 -24.48 16.62 6.25
C MET A 8 -23.90 18.04 6.13
N ARG A 9 -22.65 18.16 5.66
CA ARG A 9 -21.96 19.45 5.44
C ARG A 9 -22.07 19.95 4.00
N GLY A 10 -22.97 19.38 3.20
CA GLY A 10 -23.14 19.76 1.79
C GLY A 10 -21.93 19.44 0.91
N ASN A 11 -21.10 18.47 1.31
CA ASN A 11 -19.86 18.09 0.65
C ASN A 11 -18.84 19.23 0.52
N ILE A 12 -18.81 20.14 1.51
CA ILE A 12 -17.88 21.25 1.59
C ILE A 12 -16.76 20.94 2.59
N CYS A 13 -15.51 21.13 2.17
CA CYS A 13 -14.35 20.95 3.03
C CYS A 13 -14.34 21.97 4.18
N PRO A 14 -14.31 21.53 5.45
CA PRO A 14 -14.30 22.46 6.58
C PRO A 14 -12.97 23.21 6.74
N VAL A 15 -11.91 22.75 6.08
CA VAL A 15 -10.56 23.36 6.17
C VAL A 15 -10.37 24.43 5.11
N CYS A 16 -10.77 24.16 3.86
CA CYS A 16 -10.49 25.06 2.73
C CYS A 16 -11.74 25.63 2.02
N GLY A 17 -12.94 25.22 2.42
CA GLY A 17 -14.21 25.71 1.86
C GLY A 17 -14.54 25.24 0.43
N LYS A 18 -13.67 24.46 -0.20
CA LYS A 18 -13.91 23.91 -1.55
C LYS A 18 -14.83 22.68 -1.49
N LYS A 19 -15.49 22.37 -2.61
CA LYS A 19 -16.20 21.09 -2.77
C LYS A 19 -15.23 19.93 -2.65
N MET A 20 -15.60 18.90 -1.90
CA MET A 20 -14.82 17.68 -1.75
C MET A 20 -14.89 16.82 -3.03
N THR A 21 -13.81 16.11 -3.36
CA THR A 21 -13.87 15.02 -4.33
C THR A 21 -14.67 13.86 -3.74
N ILE A 22 -15.66 13.38 -4.51
CA ILE A 22 -16.53 12.27 -4.10
C ILE A 22 -15.82 10.94 -4.35
N GLY A 23 -15.55 10.19 -3.27
CA GLY A 23 -14.92 8.87 -3.34
C GLY A 23 -15.92 7.72 -3.49
N VAL A 24 -15.41 6.51 -3.73
CA VAL A 24 -16.22 5.29 -3.92
C VAL A 24 -17.14 5.03 -2.72
N GLN A 25 -16.63 5.13 -1.49
CA GLN A 25 -17.43 4.91 -0.27
C GLN A 25 -18.61 5.91 -0.18
N HIS A 26 -18.43 7.12 -0.70
CA HIS A 26 -19.49 8.12 -0.71
C HIS A 26 -20.62 7.76 -1.68
N ARG A 27 -20.27 7.24 -2.86
CA ARG A 27 -21.26 6.76 -3.81
C ARG A 27 -21.99 5.51 -3.30
N VAL A 28 -21.30 4.64 -2.57
CA VAL A 28 -21.92 3.49 -1.90
C VAL A 28 -22.94 3.96 -0.86
N GLU A 29 -22.57 4.92 0.00
CA GLU A 29 -23.47 5.49 1.00
C GLU A 29 -24.73 6.13 0.38
N GLU A 30 -24.58 6.86 -0.73
CA GLU A 30 -25.70 7.50 -1.43
C GLU A 30 -26.71 6.49 -1.99
N LEU A 31 -26.23 5.31 -2.40
CA LEU A 31 -27.04 4.26 -3.02
C LEU A 31 -27.47 3.15 -2.04
N ALA A 32 -26.96 3.15 -0.82
CA ALA A 32 -27.18 2.08 0.13
C ALA A 32 -28.66 2.03 0.55
N ASP A 33 -29.24 0.84 0.42
CA ASP A 33 -30.59 0.49 0.88
C ASP A 33 -30.58 -0.18 2.27
N ARG A 34 -29.40 -0.31 2.88
CA ARG A 34 -29.15 -1.01 4.14
C ARG A 34 -28.07 -0.30 4.95
N GLU A 35 -28.09 -0.52 6.26
CA GLU A 35 -27.12 0.07 7.17
C GLU A 35 -25.70 -0.47 6.96
N GLU A 36 -24.73 0.36 7.31
CA GLU A 36 -23.32 -0.01 7.29
C GLU A 36 -23.06 -1.20 8.23
N GLY A 37 -22.36 -2.22 7.73
CA GLY A 37 -22.10 -3.45 8.47
C GLY A 37 -23.18 -4.52 8.33
N PHE A 38 -24.23 -4.30 7.54
CA PHE A 38 -25.16 -5.37 7.19
C PHE A 38 -24.44 -6.53 6.47
N VAL A 39 -24.64 -7.74 6.97
CA VAL A 39 -24.11 -8.98 6.39
C VAL A 39 -25.29 -9.88 6.05
N PRO A 40 -25.48 -10.29 4.78
CA PRO A 40 -26.56 -11.19 4.38
C PRO A 40 -26.35 -12.59 4.94
N ASP A 41 -27.40 -13.41 4.94
CA ASP A 41 -27.30 -14.82 5.34
C ASP A 41 -26.36 -15.59 4.40
N ASN A 42 -25.46 -16.38 4.98
CA ASN A 42 -24.49 -17.21 4.27
C ASN A 42 -23.61 -16.45 3.24
N PRO A 43 -22.85 -15.42 3.65
CA PRO A 43 -22.02 -14.66 2.73
C PRO A 43 -20.79 -15.49 2.32
N ILE A 44 -20.35 -15.33 1.07
CA ILE A 44 -19.01 -15.78 0.67
C ILE A 44 -18.01 -14.79 1.27
N PRO A 45 -17.10 -15.21 2.17
CA PRO A 45 -16.14 -14.30 2.78
C PRO A 45 -15.14 -13.81 1.72
N PHE A 46 -14.72 -12.56 1.85
CA PHE A 46 -13.66 -11.98 1.04
C PHE A 46 -12.36 -11.86 1.84
N LYS A 47 -11.22 -11.91 1.14
CA LYS A 47 -9.90 -11.66 1.72
C LYS A 47 -9.41 -10.27 1.28
N ARG A 48 -8.93 -9.49 2.25
CA ARG A 48 -8.28 -8.20 2.00
C ARG A 48 -6.79 -8.45 1.99
N LEU A 49 -6.21 -8.52 0.80
CA LEU A 49 -4.77 -8.73 0.64
C LEU A 49 -4.14 -7.49 0.03
N ILE A 50 -3.02 -7.09 0.62
CA ILE A 50 -2.09 -6.14 0.03
C ILE A 50 -1.09 -6.91 -0.85
N PRO A 51 -0.71 -6.38 -2.02
CA PRO A 51 0.29 -7.00 -2.89
C PRO A 51 1.60 -7.30 -2.16
N LEU A 52 2.25 -8.40 -2.53
CA LEU A 52 3.49 -8.85 -1.90
C LEU A 52 4.62 -7.82 -2.07
N SER A 53 4.71 -7.17 -3.22
CA SER A 53 5.69 -6.11 -3.47
C SER A 53 5.53 -4.92 -2.53
N GLU A 54 4.29 -4.54 -2.21
CA GLU A 54 4.00 -3.50 -1.22
C GLU A 54 4.42 -3.93 0.18
N LEU A 55 4.13 -5.17 0.59
CA LEU A 55 4.56 -5.69 1.90
C LEU A 55 6.08 -5.71 2.03
N ILE A 56 6.78 -6.18 0.99
CA ILE A 56 8.24 -6.23 0.95
C ILE A 56 8.82 -4.81 1.00
N ALA A 57 8.33 -3.90 0.16
CA ALA A 57 8.78 -2.52 0.15
C ALA A 57 8.57 -1.84 1.51
N SER A 58 7.42 -2.11 2.14
CA SER A 58 7.09 -1.62 3.47
C SER A 58 8.02 -2.19 4.55
N ALA A 59 8.32 -3.49 4.49
CA ALA A 59 9.26 -4.15 5.40
C ALA A 59 10.69 -3.62 5.26
N LEU A 60 11.13 -3.38 4.02
CA LEU A 60 12.45 -2.88 3.68
C LEU A 60 12.58 -1.35 3.79
N ARG A 61 11.48 -0.65 4.13
CA ARG A 61 11.41 0.82 4.18
C ARG A 61 11.85 1.48 2.85
N VAL A 62 11.42 0.90 1.74
CA VAL A 62 11.69 1.40 0.38
C VAL A 62 10.39 1.95 -0.20
N GLU A 63 10.42 3.18 -0.72
CA GLU A 63 9.22 3.78 -1.34
C GLU A 63 8.94 3.26 -2.75
N ASN A 64 10.00 2.93 -3.50
CA ASN A 64 9.87 2.44 -4.87
C ASN A 64 9.62 0.93 -4.90
N LEU A 65 8.39 0.54 -5.23
CA LEU A 65 7.98 -0.88 -5.39
C LEU A 65 8.80 -1.64 -6.45
N HIS A 66 9.42 -0.94 -7.40
CA HIS A 66 10.24 -1.51 -8.46
C HIS A 66 11.74 -1.50 -8.16
N ALA A 67 12.14 -1.10 -6.94
CA ALA A 67 13.53 -1.17 -6.54
C ALA A 67 14.07 -2.60 -6.66
N GLN A 68 15.33 -2.74 -7.08
CA GLN A 68 15.97 -4.03 -7.30
C GLN A 68 15.86 -4.96 -6.08
N ARG A 69 16.08 -4.44 -4.87
CA ARG A 69 16.00 -5.21 -3.62
C ARG A 69 14.59 -5.76 -3.35
N VAL A 70 13.54 -5.01 -3.71
CA VAL A 70 12.14 -5.46 -3.58
C VAL A 70 11.88 -6.57 -4.59
N ARG A 71 12.34 -6.41 -5.83
CA ARG A 71 12.19 -7.42 -6.88
C ARG A 71 12.93 -8.72 -6.55
N GLU A 72 14.17 -8.64 -6.10
CA GLU A 72 14.97 -9.81 -5.71
C GLU A 72 14.29 -10.61 -4.61
N GLU A 73 13.73 -9.93 -3.61
CA GLU A 73 13.03 -10.60 -2.50
C GLU A 73 11.68 -11.18 -2.93
N TYR A 74 10.96 -10.47 -3.80
CA TYR A 74 9.74 -10.96 -4.43
C TYR A 74 10.03 -12.24 -5.21
N ASP A 75 11.01 -12.21 -6.11
CA ASP A 75 11.38 -13.36 -6.94
C ASP A 75 11.85 -14.55 -6.09
N ARG A 76 12.57 -14.30 -4.97
CA ARG A 76 12.96 -15.35 -4.02
C ARG A 76 11.76 -16.10 -3.45
N LEU A 77 10.74 -15.36 -2.99
CA LEU A 77 9.50 -15.93 -2.45
C LEU A 77 8.71 -16.67 -3.53
N ILE A 78 8.56 -16.06 -4.71
CA ILE A 78 7.86 -16.70 -5.84
C ILE A 78 8.56 -17.98 -6.27
N ASN A 79 9.89 -18.01 -6.36
CA ASN A 79 10.62 -19.21 -6.77
C ASN A 79 10.46 -20.36 -5.77
N LYS A 80 10.27 -20.07 -4.47
CA LYS A 80 10.03 -21.11 -3.46
C LYS A 80 8.58 -21.59 -3.42
N PHE A 81 7.61 -20.68 -3.51
CA PHE A 81 6.20 -20.96 -3.25
C PHE A 81 5.32 -20.96 -4.52
N GLY A 82 5.88 -20.66 -5.68
CA GLY A 82 5.27 -20.75 -7.00
C GLY A 82 4.61 -19.47 -7.48
N ASN A 83 3.76 -18.83 -6.68
CA ASN A 83 3.06 -17.61 -7.07
C ASN A 83 2.72 -16.71 -5.86
N GLU A 84 2.31 -15.47 -6.13
CA GLU A 84 2.04 -14.46 -5.10
C GLU A 84 0.92 -14.89 -4.14
N TYR A 85 -0.19 -15.43 -4.67
CA TYR A 85 -1.30 -15.87 -3.83
C TYR A 85 -0.88 -17.00 -2.90
N ALA A 86 -0.09 -17.96 -3.39
CA ALA A 86 0.48 -19.01 -2.56
C ALA A 86 1.27 -18.40 -1.41
N VAL A 87 2.22 -17.50 -1.69
CA VAL A 87 3.01 -16.80 -0.63
C VAL A 87 2.11 -16.12 0.40
N LEU A 88 1.09 -15.40 -0.04
CA LEU A 88 0.22 -14.61 0.84
C LEU A 88 -0.75 -15.48 1.67
N LEU A 89 -1.16 -16.65 1.17
CA LEU A 89 -2.28 -17.41 1.75
C LEU A 89 -1.86 -18.69 2.47
N ASP A 90 -0.82 -19.39 2.01
CA ASP A 90 -0.64 -20.80 2.40
C ASP A 90 0.52 -21.04 3.39
N PRO A 91 1.77 -20.59 3.13
CA PRO A 91 2.93 -20.97 3.93
C PRO A 91 2.78 -20.56 5.40
N PRO A 92 3.13 -21.42 6.36
CA PRO A 92 3.22 -21.03 7.75
C PRO A 92 4.42 -20.09 7.97
N LEU A 93 4.45 -19.41 9.12
CA LEU A 93 5.48 -18.42 9.43
C LEU A 93 6.90 -19.02 9.34
N GLU A 94 7.07 -20.24 9.83
CA GLU A 94 8.35 -20.95 9.86
C GLU A 94 8.92 -21.13 8.45
N SER A 95 8.08 -21.54 7.50
CA SER A 95 8.50 -21.70 6.10
C SER A 95 8.84 -20.36 5.44
N LEU A 96 8.17 -19.28 5.81
CA LEU A 96 8.54 -17.94 5.31
C LEU A 96 9.90 -17.52 5.85
N LEU A 97 10.19 -17.76 7.14
CA LEU A 97 11.46 -17.43 7.78
C LEU A 97 12.66 -18.19 7.21
N GLU A 98 12.46 -19.34 6.56
CA GLU A 98 13.52 -20.05 5.83
C GLU A 98 13.99 -19.30 4.58
N VAL A 99 13.15 -18.42 4.02
CA VAL A 99 13.34 -17.81 2.70
C VAL A 99 13.61 -16.32 2.82
N THR A 100 12.86 -15.63 3.67
CA THR A 100 12.88 -14.18 3.81
C THR A 100 13.16 -13.77 5.25
N HIS A 101 13.46 -12.49 5.44
CA HIS A 101 13.72 -11.94 6.77
C HIS A 101 12.44 -11.80 7.60
N GLN A 102 12.61 -11.81 8.93
CA GLN A 102 11.53 -11.81 9.91
C GLN A 102 10.42 -10.80 9.63
N ARG A 103 10.79 -9.55 9.32
CA ARG A 103 9.80 -8.49 9.08
C ARG A 103 8.89 -8.74 7.86
N VAL A 104 9.39 -9.29 6.76
CA VAL A 104 8.54 -9.60 5.60
C VAL A 104 7.58 -10.74 5.96
N ALA A 105 8.11 -11.79 6.59
CA ALA A 105 7.31 -12.94 7.02
C ALA A 105 6.15 -12.50 7.96
N GLU A 106 6.44 -11.67 8.96
CA GLU A 106 5.44 -11.12 9.88
C GLU A 106 4.37 -10.29 9.14
N LEU A 107 4.77 -9.43 8.18
CA LEU A 107 3.80 -8.64 7.43
C LEU A 107 2.92 -9.49 6.53
N ILE A 108 3.44 -10.57 5.95
CA ILE A 108 2.64 -11.54 5.19
C ILE A 108 1.59 -12.20 6.08
N ILE A 109 1.96 -12.63 7.30
CA ILE A 109 1.01 -13.21 8.26
C ILE A 109 -0.04 -12.18 8.68
N LEU A 110 0.36 -10.95 9.01
CA LEU A 110 -0.58 -9.89 9.36
C LEU A 110 -1.53 -9.53 8.21
N ASN A 111 -1.05 -9.59 6.97
CA ASN A 111 -1.87 -9.39 5.77
C ASN A 111 -2.92 -10.50 5.65
N ARG A 112 -2.51 -11.76 5.82
CA ARG A 112 -3.39 -12.94 5.78
C ARG A 112 -4.49 -12.90 6.85
N GLU A 113 -4.14 -12.42 8.03
CA GLU A 113 -5.05 -12.25 9.17
C GLU A 113 -5.92 -10.99 9.05
N GLY A 114 -5.66 -10.11 8.09
CA GLY A 114 -6.37 -8.84 7.94
C GLY A 114 -6.18 -7.87 9.12
N ARG A 115 -5.03 -7.96 9.80
CA ARG A 115 -4.67 -7.17 11.00
C ARG A 115 -3.74 -6.00 10.72
N LEU A 116 -3.34 -5.81 9.46
CA LEU A 116 -2.56 -4.64 9.05
C LEU A 116 -3.37 -3.36 9.26
N LYS A 117 -2.74 -2.37 9.89
CA LYS A 117 -3.29 -1.01 9.97
C LYS A 117 -3.05 -0.32 8.63
N ILE A 118 -4.10 0.19 8.01
CA ILE A 118 -4.05 0.84 6.70
C ILE A 118 -4.58 2.26 6.84
N LYS A 119 -3.80 3.22 6.34
CA LYS A 119 -4.31 4.57 6.07
C LYS A 119 -5.00 4.55 4.71
N PRO A 120 -6.33 4.78 4.64
CA PRO A 120 -7.04 4.71 3.38
C PRO A 120 -6.56 5.80 2.42
N GLY A 121 -6.58 5.49 1.13
CA GLY A 121 -6.32 6.45 0.06
C GLY A 121 -7.51 7.38 -0.19
N PHE A 122 -7.28 8.46 -0.94
CA PHE A 122 -8.29 9.43 -1.33
C PHE A 122 -7.83 10.22 -2.56
N ASP A 123 -8.78 10.72 -3.37
CA ASP A 123 -8.51 11.71 -4.43
C ASP A 123 -7.29 11.41 -5.33
N GLY A 124 -7.19 10.15 -5.79
CA GLY A 124 -6.07 9.68 -6.63
C GLY A 124 -4.78 9.33 -5.87
N VAL A 125 -4.74 9.55 -4.56
CA VAL A 125 -3.65 9.12 -3.67
C VAL A 125 -3.96 7.72 -3.13
N TYR A 126 -3.03 6.78 -3.36
CA TYR A 126 -3.14 5.42 -2.83
C TYR A 126 -3.04 5.39 -1.30
N GLY A 127 -3.70 4.41 -0.70
CA GLY A 127 -3.56 4.11 0.72
C GLY A 127 -2.15 3.62 1.06
N LYS A 128 -1.82 3.62 2.35
CA LYS A 128 -0.50 3.18 2.83
C LYS A 128 -0.65 2.29 4.06
N ILE A 129 0.24 1.31 4.18
CA ILE A 129 0.40 0.55 5.42
C ILE A 129 0.89 1.51 6.52
N SER A 130 0.25 1.47 7.67
CA SER A 130 0.62 2.26 8.85
C SER A 130 1.40 1.38 9.82
N PHE A 131 2.57 1.85 10.23
CA PHE A 131 3.35 1.24 11.30
C PHE A 131 3.22 2.04 12.58
N ASP A 132 3.18 1.36 13.72
CA ASP A 132 3.20 1.99 15.05
C ASP A 132 4.64 2.29 15.52
N GLU A 133 5.66 1.79 14.82
CA GLU A 133 7.06 2.01 15.18
C GLU A 133 7.53 3.44 14.84
N PRO A 134 8.37 4.06 15.69
CA PRO A 134 9.02 5.32 15.34
C PRO A 134 9.86 5.09 14.07
N GLN A 135 9.60 5.93 13.06
CA GLN A 135 10.41 5.96 11.86
C GLN A 135 11.85 6.34 12.25
N GLU A 136 12.76 5.36 12.34
CA GLU A 136 14.17 5.70 12.28
C GLU A 136 14.39 6.35 10.92
N LYS A 137 14.84 7.61 10.97
CA LYS A 137 15.13 8.42 9.79
C LYS A 137 15.96 7.56 8.84
N ALA A 138 15.46 7.40 7.61
CA ALA A 138 16.28 6.90 6.52
C ALA A 138 17.58 7.70 6.55
N VAL A 139 18.71 7.00 6.72
CA VAL A 139 20.03 7.58 6.56
C VAL A 139 20.01 8.22 5.18
N GLY A 140 20.13 9.55 5.15
CA GLY A 140 20.15 10.30 3.91
C GLY A 140 21.24 9.70 3.04
N VAL A 141 20.85 9.02 1.96
CA VAL A 141 21.77 8.75 0.88
C VAL A 141 22.04 10.13 0.31
N GLU A 142 23.17 10.72 0.67
CA GLU A 142 23.68 11.92 0.01
C GLU A 142 23.57 11.66 -1.49
N SER A 143 22.73 12.45 -2.15
CA SER A 143 22.67 12.43 -3.60
C SER A 143 24.06 12.74 -4.11
N LEU A 144 24.74 11.74 -4.69
CA LEU A 144 25.93 11.97 -5.49
C LEU A 144 25.61 13.12 -6.46
N PRO A 145 26.50 14.13 -6.58
CA PRO A 145 26.23 15.27 -7.43
C PRO A 145 25.87 14.77 -8.82
N ARG A 146 24.68 15.14 -9.30
CA ARG A 146 24.25 14.86 -10.67
C ARG A 146 25.29 15.51 -11.57
N VAL A 147 26.14 14.70 -12.19
CA VAL A 147 26.97 15.15 -13.31
C VAL A 147 25.99 15.68 -14.34
N GLY A 148 26.06 16.99 -14.59
CA GLY A 148 25.15 17.67 -15.50
C GLY A 148 25.10 16.92 -16.82
N GLN A 149 23.91 16.47 -17.20
CA GLN A 149 23.67 16.04 -18.59
C GLN A 149 24.04 17.23 -19.47
N GLN A 150 25.09 17.06 -20.29
CA GLN A 150 25.39 17.99 -21.36
C GLN A 150 24.16 18.02 -22.27
N SER A 151 23.60 19.21 -22.50
CA SER A 151 22.52 19.36 -23.47
C SER A 151 23.04 19.03 -24.87
N LEU A 152 22.18 18.48 -25.73
CA LEU A 152 22.49 18.23 -27.15
C LEU A 152 22.99 19.50 -27.88
N ASP A 153 22.74 20.69 -27.34
CA ASP A 153 23.24 21.96 -27.86
C ASP A 153 24.77 22.10 -27.76
N SER A 154 25.45 21.37 -26.86
CA SER A 154 26.92 21.38 -26.80
C SER A 154 27.57 20.62 -27.96
N TYR A 155 26.81 19.81 -28.70
CA TYR A 155 27.29 19.04 -29.86
C TYR A 155 27.22 19.82 -31.19
N PHE A 156 26.42 20.91 -31.27
CA PHE A 156 26.17 21.64 -32.51
C PHE A 156 26.89 23.00 -32.63
N LYS A 157 27.75 23.37 -31.67
CA LYS A 157 28.62 24.54 -31.81
C LYS A 157 29.92 24.17 -32.55
N ARG A 158 29.86 24.25 -33.88
CA ARG A 158 31.02 24.50 -34.74
C ARG A 158 30.96 25.92 -35.27
#